data_AF-A0A653F4L8-F1
#
_entry.id   AF-A0A653F4L8-F1
#
_cell.length_a   1.000
_cell.length_b   1.000
_cell.length_c   1.000
_cell.angle_alpha   90.00
_cell.angle_beta   90.00
_cell.angle_gamma   90.00
#
_symmetry.space_group_name_H-M   'P 1'
#
loop_
_entity.id
_entity.type
_entity.pdbx_description
1 polymer ?
#
loop_
_entity_poly.entity_id
_entity_poly.type
_entity_poly.pdbx_seq_one_letter_code
_entity_poly.pdbx_strand_id
1 'polypeptide(L)' 'MSHASIDHRHGEPTVAAPLLKQVFSVRDGRLDDQSRSLIVDSVRVGNGIGEID' A
#
# COMPACT_ATOMS: atom_id res chain seq x y z
N MET A 1 -8.95 5.80 7.86
CA MET A 1 -9.14 6.30 6.49
C MET A 1 -7.81 6.84 5.97
N SER A 2 -7.37 6.44 4.78
CA SER A 2 -6.16 6.96 4.12
C SER A 2 -6.53 8.02 3.08
N HIS A 3 -5.73 9.09 2.97
CA HIS A 3 -5.91 10.13 1.94
C HIS A 3 -5.07 9.91 0.68
N ALA A 4 -4.53 8.71 0.53
CA ALA A 4 -3.60 8.37 -0.54
C ALA A 4 -4.35 7.92 -1.80
N SER A 5 -3.78 8.22 -2.98
CA SER A 5 -4.31 7.73 -4.26
C SER A 5 -3.77 6.34 -4.57
N ILE A 6 -4.61 5.46 -5.10
CA ILE A 6 -4.26 4.10 -5.52
C ILE A 6 -4.05 4.09 -7.03
N ASP A 7 -3.02 3.38 -7.49
CA ASP A 7 -2.71 3.19 -8.92
C ASP A 7 -1.99 1.85 -9.17
N HIS A 8 -1.70 1.52 -10.43
CA HIS A 8 -0.91 0.36 -10.82
C HIS A 8 0.38 0.77 -11.55
N ARG A 9 1.52 0.26 -11.09
CA ARG A 9 2.81 0.47 -11.74
C ARG A 9 3.42 -0.86 -12.17
N HIS A 10 3.68 -1.03 -13.46
CA HIS A 10 4.13 -2.31 -14.03
C HIS A 10 3.26 -3.52 -13.64
N GLY A 11 1.95 -3.31 -13.41
CA GLY A 11 1.02 -4.33 -12.95
C GLY A 11 1.02 -4.58 -11.44
N GLU A 12 1.86 -3.88 -10.67
CA GLU A 12 1.86 -3.92 -9.22
C GLU A 12 0.92 -2.85 -8.64
N PRO A 13 0.02 -3.19 -7.71
CA PRO A 13 -0.80 -2.20 -7.01
C PRO A 13 0.06 -1.31 -6.12
N THR A 14 -0.14 0.00 -6.22
CA THR A 14 0.66 1.01 -5.53
C THR A 14 -0.21 2.09 -4.89
N VAL A 15 0.36 2.77 -3.91
CA VAL A 15 -0.25 3.89 -3.21
C VAL A 15 0.71 5.09 -3.18
N ALA A 16 0.22 6.27 -3.52
CA ALA A 16 1.02 7.49 -3.51
C ALA A 16 0.78 8.32 -2.24
N ALA A 17 1.85 8.64 -1.51
CA ALA A 17 1.78 9.44 -0.29
C ALA A 17 1.14 10.82 -0.59
N PRO A 18 0.16 11.29 0.21
CA PRO A 18 -0.60 12.49 -0.11
C PRO A 18 0.27 13.75 -0.25
N LEU A 19 1.28 13.87 0.62
CA LEU A 19 2.15 15.04 0.74
C LEU A 19 3.35 14.99 -0.21
N LEU A 20 4.09 13.88 -0.20
CA LEU A 20 5.39 13.77 -0.88
C LEU A 20 5.32 13.08 -2.23
N LYS A 21 4.15 12.52 -2.60
CA LYS A 21 3.92 11.75 -3.84
C LYS A 21 4.87 10.56 -4.05
N GLN A 22 5.51 10.11 -2.98
CA GLN A 22 6.27 8.87 -2.92
C GLN A 22 5.34 7.68 -3.18
N VAL A 23 5.79 6.73 -4.00
CA VAL A 23 4.98 5.59 -4.43
C VAL A 23 5.45 4.34 -3.72
N PHE A 24 4.55 3.70 -2.98
CA PHE A 24 4.81 2.46 -2.24
C PHE A 24 4.01 1.31 -2.84
N SER A 25 4.60 0.11 -2.86
CA SER A 25 3.86 -1.12 -3.16
C SER A 25 2.85 -1.41 -2.06
N VAL A 26 1.64 -1.80 -2.45
CA VAL A 26 0.62 -2.28 -1.50
C VAL A 26 0.93 -3.70 -1.03
N ARG A 27 1.72 -4.48 -1.79
CA ARG A 27 2.03 -5.88 -1.46
C ARG A 27 3.11 -6.01 -0.39
N ASP A 28 4.18 -5.23 -0.50
CA ASP A 28 5.36 -5.37 0.36
C ASP A 28 5.79 -4.05 1.04
N GLY A 29 5.06 -2.96 0.79
CA GLY A 29 5.31 -1.66 1.42
C GLY A 29 6.57 -0.96 0.90
N ARG A 30 7.27 -1.51 -0.09
CA ARG A 30 8.54 -0.99 -0.57
C ARG A 30 8.34 0.28 -1.39
N LEU A 31 9.20 1.28 -1.15
CA LEU A 31 9.28 2.49 -1.95
C LEU A 31 9.87 2.15 -3.33
N ASP A 32 9.44 2.85 -4.38
CA ASP A 32 9.88 2.62 -5.76
C ASP A 32 11.41 2.63 -5.95
N ASP A 33 12.13 3.52 -5.24
CA ASP A 33 13.60 3.60 -5.25
C ASP A 33 14.29 2.58 -4.32
N GLN A 34 13.52 1.72 -3.67
CA GLN A 34 13.94 0.66 -2.73
C GLN A 34 14.70 1.16 -1.50
N SER A 35 14.70 2.47 -1.23
CA SER A 35 15.46 3.05 -0.11
C SER A 35 14.76 2.89 1.25
N ARG A 36 13.44 2.66 1.23
CA ARG A 36 12.58 2.60 2.43
C ARG A 36 11.41 1.63 2.21
N SER A 37 10.79 1.21 3.31
CA SER A 37 9.55 0.44 3.31
C SER A 37 8.61 0.90 4.42
N LEU A 38 7.31 0.67 4.21
CA LEU A 38 6.26 0.79 5.22
C LEU A 38 6.01 -0.57 5.89
N ILE A 39 5.39 -0.56 7.07
CA ILE A 39 4.87 -1.78 7.70
C ILE A 39 3.67 -2.26 6.87
N VAL A 40 3.62 -3.57 6.63
CA VAL A 40 2.52 -4.23 5.94
C VAL A 40 1.93 -5.29 6.87
N ASP A 41 0.67 -5.12 7.21
CA ASP A 41 -0.10 -6.08 7.99
C ASP A 41 -0.94 -6.95 7.07
N SER A 42 -1.04 -8.24 7.41
CA SER A 42 -1.90 -9.16 6.66
C SER A 42 -3.36 -8.89 6.99
N VAL A 43 -4.20 -8.82 5.95
CA VAL A 43 -5.64 -8.58 6.09
C VAL A 43 -6.41 -9.73 5.50
N ARG A 44 -7.36 -10.26 6.26
CA ARG A 44 -8.32 -11.27 5.82
C ARG A 44 -9.72 -10.67 5.77
N VAL A 45 -10.52 -11.08 4.78
CA VAL A 45 -11.91 -10.61 4.62
C VAL A 45 -12.86 -11.80 4.72
N GLY A 46 -13.79 -11.73 5.67
CA GLY A 46 -14.83 -12.74 5.89
C GLY A 46 -16.16 -12.08 6.26
N ASN A 47 -17.27 -12.57 5.70
CA ASN A 47 -18.61 -12.02 5.95
C ASN A 47 -18.73 -10.49 5.70
N GLY A 48 -17.92 -9.95 4.77
CA GLY A 48 -17.86 -8.52 4.48
C GLY A 48 -17.10 -7.68 5.52
N ILE A 49 -16.41 -8.31 6.47
CA ILE A 49 -15.61 -7.67 7.50
C ILE A 49 -14.13 -7.95 7.22
N GLY A 50 -13.30 -6.91 7.31
CA GLY A 50 -11.84 -7.03 7.24
C GLY A 50 -11.24 -7.16 8.64
N GLU A 51 -10.35 -8.13 8.83
CA GLU A 51 -9.59 -8.38 10.05
C GLU A 51 -8.10 -8.24 9.73
N ILE A 52 -7.38 -7.55 10.62
CA ILE A 52 -5.93 -7.38 10.57
C ILE A 52 -5.34 -8.38 11.56
N ASP A 53 -4.36 -9.17 11.12
CA ASP A 53 -3.67 -10.19 11.93
C ASP A 53 -2.68 -9.60 12.96
#